data_AF-A0A5Q0TG82-F1
#
_entry.id   AF-A0A5Q0TG82-F1
#
_cell.length_a   1.000
_cell.length_b   1.000
_cell.length_c   1.000
_cell.angle_alpha   90.00
_cell.angle_beta   90.00
_cell.angle_gamma   90.00
#
_symmetry.space_group_name_H-M   'P 1'
#
loop_
_entity.id
_entity.type
_entity.pdbx_description
1 polymer ?
#
loop_
_entity_poly.entity_id
_entity_poly.type
_entity_poly.pdbx_seq_one_letter_code
_entity_poly.pdbx_strand_id
1 'polypeptide(L)'
;MLDINEQLLLKRAGCLNKIDPYHSYHKSYQYFVSFFANKQELTESDLIIGANFTYGWMPTILNFKSADFDQAVLILNRAKSPIMISDIEIILLKKLINNSLVGVSKLLHFVNPELYAIWDSRVCYFLTGKSYKQKVENIDLFKEYLNLCHRVSHHKNFESIHRQFICKVGYEVSPMRTLEQIMFIEHAHPLNDEN
;
A
#
# COMPACT_ATOMS: atom_id res chain seq x y z
N MET A 1 4.07 1.66 -18.80
CA MET A 1 2.66 1.74 -18.41
C MET A 1 2.11 0.33 -18.32
N LEU A 2 1.77 -0.10 -17.09
CA LEU A 2 0.95 -1.28 -16.84
C LEU A 2 -0.38 -1.15 -17.60
N ASP A 3 -0.44 -1.76 -18.78
CA ASP A 3 -1.64 -1.83 -19.62
C ASP A 3 -2.46 -3.06 -19.20
N ILE A 4 -2.97 -3.01 -17.98
CA ILE A 4 -3.75 -4.08 -17.38
C ILE A 4 -5.23 -3.76 -17.53
N ASN A 5 -5.98 -4.71 -18.08
CA ASN A 5 -7.43 -4.63 -18.18
C ASN A 5 -8.08 -4.68 -16.79
N GLU A 6 -8.82 -3.63 -16.44
CA GLU A 6 -9.51 -3.49 -15.15
C GLU A 6 -10.46 -4.65 -14.87
N GLN A 7 -11.16 -5.16 -15.89
CA GLN A 7 -12.07 -6.29 -15.74
C GLN A 7 -11.33 -7.58 -15.37
N LEU A 8 -10.10 -7.77 -15.86
CA LEU A 8 -9.31 -8.95 -15.54
C LEU A 8 -8.96 -8.97 -14.06
N LEU A 9 -8.54 -7.82 -13.52
CA LEU A 9 -8.29 -7.66 -12.09
C LEU A 9 -9.55 -7.89 -11.25
N LEU A 10 -10.69 -7.29 -11.62
CA LEU A 10 -11.93 -7.44 -10.85
C LEU A 10 -12.48 -8.87 -10.84
N LYS A 11 -12.24 -9.66 -11.89
CA LYS A 11 -12.60 -11.09 -11.91
C LYS A 11 -11.88 -11.90 -10.82
N ARG A 12 -10.73 -11.42 -10.34
CA ARG A 12 -9.95 -12.04 -9.27
C ARG A 12 -10.49 -11.76 -7.86
N ALA A 13 -11.47 -10.86 -7.72
CA ALA A 13 -11.99 -10.43 -6.42
C ALA A 13 -12.68 -11.54 -5.59
N GLY A 14 -13.01 -12.68 -6.20
CA GLY A 14 -13.57 -13.83 -5.47
C GLY A 14 -12.66 -14.35 -4.35
N CYS A 15 -11.36 -14.03 -4.40
CA CYS A 15 -10.38 -14.36 -3.35
C CYS A 15 -10.70 -13.71 -1.99
N LEU A 16 -11.34 -12.53 -1.99
CA LEU A 16 -11.65 -11.76 -0.78
C LEU A 16 -12.61 -12.50 0.16
N ASN A 17 -13.44 -13.40 -0.38
CA ASN A 17 -14.36 -14.21 0.42
C ASN A 17 -13.66 -15.20 1.36
N LYS A 18 -12.41 -15.56 1.04
CA LYS A 18 -11.59 -16.52 1.78
C LYS A 18 -10.77 -15.86 2.91
N ILE A 19 -10.86 -14.55 3.07
CA ILE A 19 -10.10 -13.81 4.08
C ILE A 19 -10.59 -14.18 5.49
N ASP A 20 -9.62 -14.42 6.38
CA ASP A 20 -9.84 -14.47 7.83
C ASP A 20 -9.64 -13.06 8.42
N PRO A 21 -10.70 -12.39 8.89
CA PRO A 21 -10.61 -11.04 9.44
C PRO A 21 -9.82 -11.00 10.77
N TYR A 22 -9.63 -12.14 11.43
CA TYR A 22 -8.85 -12.24 12.68
C TYR A 22 -7.36 -12.47 12.44
N HIS A 23 -6.94 -12.67 11.19
CA HIS A 23 -5.54 -12.73 10.83
C HIS A 23 -4.83 -11.43 11.24
N SER A 24 -3.58 -11.55 11.71
CA SER A 24 -2.82 -10.47 12.35
C SER A 24 -2.77 -9.19 11.51
N TYR A 25 -2.64 -9.30 10.18
CA TYR A 25 -2.66 -8.16 9.27
C TYR A 25 -3.99 -7.38 9.29
N HIS A 26 -5.13 -8.05 9.21
CA HIS A 26 -6.44 -7.37 9.23
C HIS A 26 -6.73 -6.76 10.61
N LYS A 27 -6.43 -7.52 11.66
CA LYS A 27 -6.63 -7.04 13.04
C LYS A 27 -5.82 -5.78 13.33
N SER A 28 -4.53 -5.75 12.97
CA SER A 28 -3.65 -4.59 13.25
C SER A 28 -3.88 -3.41 12.31
N TYR A 29 -4.26 -3.66 11.05
CA TYR A 29 -4.42 -2.63 10.03
C TYR A 29 -5.33 -1.46 10.46
N GLN A 30 -6.51 -1.76 10.98
CA GLN A 30 -7.48 -0.73 11.37
C GLN A 30 -6.92 0.23 12.43
N TYR A 31 -6.10 -0.29 13.35
CA TYR A 31 -5.46 0.51 14.40
C TYR A 31 -4.32 1.35 13.83
N PHE A 32 -3.57 0.83 12.87
CA PHE A 32 -2.49 1.57 12.21
C PHE A 32 -3.04 2.76 11.43
N VAL A 33 -4.09 2.57 10.64
CA VAL A 33 -4.75 3.66 9.91
C VAL A 33 -5.39 4.66 10.89
N SER A 34 -6.11 4.17 11.91
CA SER A 34 -6.75 5.03 12.90
C SER A 34 -5.74 5.89 13.68
N PHE A 35 -4.56 5.35 13.97
CA PHE A 35 -3.48 6.08 14.64
C PHE A 35 -3.11 7.36 13.86
N PHE A 36 -2.93 7.27 12.55
CA PHE A 36 -2.59 8.44 11.73
C PHE A 36 -3.78 9.34 11.39
N ALA A 37 -4.97 8.76 11.22
CA ALA A 37 -6.20 9.51 10.96
C ALA A 37 -6.51 10.49 12.11
N ASN A 38 -6.23 10.08 13.35
CA ASN A 38 -6.48 10.88 14.55
C ASN A 38 -5.42 11.97 14.82
N LYS A 39 -4.45 12.15 13.92
CA LYS A 39 -3.37 13.14 14.06
C LYS A 39 -3.57 14.25 13.04
N GLN A 40 -3.65 15.50 13.51
CA GLN A 40 -3.67 16.67 12.63
C GLN A 40 -2.30 16.88 12.00
N GLU A 41 -1.25 16.85 12.82
CA GLU A 41 0.14 16.94 12.41
C GLU A 41 0.92 15.75 12.98
N LEU A 42 1.85 15.23 12.19
CA LEU A 42 2.75 14.15 12.56
C LEU A 42 4.04 14.72 13.11
N THR A 43 4.55 14.08 14.15
CA THR A 43 5.84 14.37 14.77
C THR A 43 6.87 13.29 14.41
N GLU A 44 8.13 13.50 14.79
CA GLU A 44 9.15 12.45 14.71
C GLU A 44 8.73 11.17 15.46
N SER A 45 8.09 11.33 16.63
CA SER A 45 7.59 10.18 17.40
C SER A 45 6.56 9.37 16.61
N ASP A 46 5.63 10.05 15.92
CA ASP A 46 4.63 9.37 15.09
C ASP A 46 5.27 8.68 13.88
N LEU A 47 6.31 9.28 13.27
CA LEU A 47 7.10 8.66 12.21
C LEU A 47 7.79 7.38 12.71
N ILE A 48 8.45 7.42 13.88
CA ILE A 48 9.15 6.26 14.44
C ILE A 48 8.16 5.13 14.77
N ILE A 49 7.04 5.46 15.43
CA ILE A 49 5.98 4.50 15.75
C ILE A 49 5.40 3.90 14.45
N GLY A 50 5.12 4.75 13.47
CA GLY A 50 4.63 4.37 12.15
C GLY A 50 5.54 3.43 11.37
N ALA A 51 6.83 3.72 11.37
CA ALA A 51 7.82 2.85 10.76
C ALA A 51 7.82 1.48 11.46
N ASN A 52 7.69 1.43 12.78
CA ASN A 52 7.60 0.17 13.51
C ASN A 52 6.32 -0.61 13.20
N PHE A 53 5.17 0.04 12.97
CA PHE A 53 3.96 -0.64 12.47
C PHE A 53 4.22 -1.37 11.16
N THR A 54 4.86 -0.68 10.22
CA THR A 54 5.24 -1.22 8.92
C THR A 54 6.14 -2.45 9.05
N TYR A 55 7.20 -2.35 9.86
CA TYR A 55 8.16 -3.45 10.02
C TYR A 55 7.65 -4.56 10.94
N GLY A 56 6.62 -4.33 11.74
CA GLY A 56 5.87 -5.39 12.43
C GLY A 56 5.16 -6.35 11.45
N TRP A 57 4.98 -5.95 10.19
CA TRP A 57 4.43 -6.80 9.14
C TRP A 57 5.49 -7.49 8.26
N MET A 58 6.77 -7.18 8.47
CA MET A 58 7.88 -7.61 7.63
C MET A 58 8.87 -8.46 8.44
N PRO A 59 9.52 -9.46 7.84
CA PRO A 59 10.54 -10.26 8.54
C PRO A 59 11.85 -9.48 8.81
N THR A 60 12.02 -8.32 8.18
CA THR A 60 13.23 -7.50 8.29
C THR A 60 13.15 -6.56 9.48
N ILE A 61 14.22 -6.48 10.27
CA ILE A 61 14.31 -5.49 11.36
C ILE A 61 14.42 -4.08 10.78
N LEU A 62 13.64 -3.14 11.32
CA LEU A 62 13.70 -1.72 10.97
C LEU A 62 15.07 -1.15 11.36
N ASN A 63 15.71 -0.46 10.43
CA ASN A 63 16.86 0.39 10.69
C ASN A 63 16.65 1.73 9.98
N PHE A 64 16.81 2.82 10.73
CA PHE A 64 16.94 4.14 10.13
C PHE A 64 18.33 4.28 9.52
N LYS A 65 18.40 4.66 8.24
CA LYS A 65 19.64 4.68 7.45
C LYS A 65 20.23 6.09 7.30
N SER A 66 19.51 7.12 7.75
CA SER A 66 19.99 8.48 7.90
C SER A 66 19.40 9.13 9.16
N ALA A 67 19.75 10.40 9.41
CA ALA A 67 19.24 11.20 10.52
C ALA A 67 18.24 12.29 10.06
N ASP A 68 17.71 12.19 8.83
CA ASP A 68 16.88 13.23 8.20
C ASP A 68 15.41 13.17 8.64
N PHE A 69 15.17 13.06 9.96
CA PHE A 69 13.83 12.89 10.53
C PHE A 69 12.95 14.11 10.30
N ASP A 70 13.46 15.34 10.50
CA ASP A 70 12.70 16.57 10.27
C ASP A 70 12.16 16.65 8.84
N GLN A 71 13.01 16.34 7.86
CA GLN A 71 12.62 16.34 6.46
C GLN A 71 11.57 15.26 6.17
N ALA A 72 11.74 14.05 6.74
CA ALA A 72 10.76 12.99 6.58
C ALA A 72 9.41 13.33 7.21
N VAL A 73 9.39 13.98 8.39
CA VAL A 73 8.16 14.45 9.05
C VAL A 73 7.43 15.48 8.19
N LEU A 74 8.15 16.45 7.60
CA LEU A 74 7.57 17.41 6.66
C LEU A 74 6.92 16.70 5.47
N ILE A 75 7.60 15.70 4.90
CA ILE A 75 7.06 14.91 3.77
C ILE A 75 5.81 14.13 4.19
N LEU A 76 5.82 13.47 5.35
CA LEU A 76 4.65 12.71 5.82
C LEU A 76 3.45 13.61 6.09
N ASN A 77 3.65 14.80 6.64
CA ASN A 77 2.57 15.78 6.81
C ASN A 77 2.01 16.23 5.46
N ARG A 78 2.85 16.41 4.43
CA ARG A 78 2.37 16.65 3.05
C ARG A 78 1.59 15.47 2.49
N ALA A 79 2.00 14.24 2.79
CA ALA A 79 1.33 13.03 2.32
C ALA A 79 -0.09 12.85 2.90
N LYS A 80 -0.45 13.56 3.98
CA LYS A 80 -1.83 13.63 4.49
C LYS A 80 -2.77 14.41 3.57
N SER A 81 -2.24 15.26 2.70
CA SER A 81 -3.02 16.01 1.72
C SER A 81 -3.51 15.10 0.59
N PRO A 82 -4.54 15.50 -0.19
CA PRO A 82 -4.99 14.73 -1.36
C PRO A 82 -4.01 14.79 -2.54
N ILE A 83 -2.85 15.44 -2.40
CA ILE A 83 -1.85 15.56 -3.46
C ILE A 83 -0.70 14.59 -3.18
N MET A 84 -0.35 13.80 -4.19
CA MET A 84 0.74 12.84 -4.10
C MET A 84 2.09 13.55 -3.93
N ILE A 85 2.88 13.12 -2.95
CA ILE A 85 4.27 13.55 -2.80
C ILE A 85 5.11 13.16 -4.02
N SER A 86 6.16 13.93 -4.29
CA SER A 86 7.04 13.76 -5.45
C SER A 86 7.98 12.55 -5.32
N ASP A 87 8.56 12.14 -6.44
CA ASP A 87 9.53 11.03 -6.49
C ASP A 87 10.76 11.32 -5.62
N ILE A 88 11.19 12.58 -5.56
CA ILE A 88 12.28 13.04 -4.70
C ILE A 88 11.92 12.81 -3.22
N GLU A 89 10.69 13.13 -2.83
CA GLU A 89 10.20 12.94 -1.46
C GLU A 89 10.08 11.45 -1.10
N ILE A 90 9.62 10.61 -2.03
CA ILE A 90 9.62 9.14 -1.87
C ILE A 90 11.05 8.62 -1.67
N ILE A 91 12.02 9.11 -2.47
CA ILE A 91 13.43 8.74 -2.34
C ILE A 91 13.99 9.14 -0.98
N LEU A 92 13.64 10.33 -0.47
CA LEU A 92 14.08 10.80 0.85
C LEU A 92 13.53 9.93 1.98
N LEU A 93 12.23 9.63 1.96
CA LEU A 93 11.62 8.70 2.92
C LEU A 93 12.28 7.31 2.86
N LYS A 94 12.54 6.82 1.65
CA LYS A 94 13.19 5.53 1.43
C LYS A 94 14.60 5.53 2.01
N LYS A 95 15.40 6.57 1.73
CA LYS A 95 16.76 6.72 2.28
C LYS A 95 16.79 6.74 3.79
N LEU A 96 15.76 7.25 4.46
CA LEU A 96 15.63 7.17 5.91
C LEU A 96 15.19 5.76 6.35
N ILE A 97 14.15 5.21 5.73
CA ILE A 97 13.45 4.01 6.21
C ILE A 97 13.96 2.77 5.47
N ASN A 98 15.00 2.13 6.03
CA ASN A 98 15.54 0.84 5.60
C ASN A 98 15.97 0.75 4.12
N ASN A 99 16.01 1.88 3.40
CA ASN A 99 16.21 1.94 1.96
C ASN A 99 15.22 1.06 1.17
N SER A 100 13.95 1.01 1.63
CA SER A 100 12.92 0.13 1.06
C SER A 100 11.64 0.88 0.65
N LEU A 101 11.29 0.78 -0.62
CA LEU A 101 10.02 1.28 -1.17
C LEU A 101 8.82 0.52 -0.59
N VAL A 102 8.98 -0.77 -0.28
CA VAL A 102 7.94 -1.58 0.38
C VAL A 102 7.60 -1.07 1.78
N GLY A 103 8.61 -0.61 2.51
CA GLY A 103 8.40 0.01 3.82
C GLY A 103 7.72 1.37 3.68
N VAL A 104 8.23 2.22 2.78
CA VAL A 104 7.67 3.55 2.53
C VAL A 104 6.22 3.47 2.06
N SER A 105 5.86 2.55 1.15
CA SER A 105 4.49 2.43 0.63
C SER A 105 3.47 2.05 1.72
N LYS A 106 3.87 1.18 2.66
CA LYS A 106 3.03 0.81 3.81
C LYS A 106 2.81 1.99 4.75
N LEU A 107 3.88 2.70 5.09
CA LEU A 107 3.78 3.89 5.92
C LEU A 107 2.89 4.96 5.26
N LEU A 108 3.09 5.23 3.97
CA LEU A 108 2.27 6.18 3.22
C LEU A 108 0.80 5.75 3.18
N HIS A 109 0.52 4.46 3.00
CA HIS A 109 -0.85 3.95 3.05
C HIS A 109 -1.48 4.11 4.44
N PHE A 110 -0.74 3.88 5.53
CA PHE A 110 -1.28 4.12 6.87
C PHE A 110 -1.53 5.61 7.13
N VAL A 111 -0.71 6.50 6.57
CA VAL A 111 -0.87 7.96 6.68
C VAL A 111 -2.05 8.48 5.86
N ASN A 112 -2.23 7.96 4.64
CA ASN A 112 -3.29 8.37 3.73
C ASN A 112 -3.73 7.17 2.84
N PRO A 113 -4.66 6.34 3.33
CA PRO A 113 -5.07 5.13 2.64
C PRO A 113 -5.91 5.39 1.39
N GLU A 114 -6.46 6.60 1.23
CA GLU A 114 -7.24 6.98 0.05
C GLU A 114 -6.36 7.20 -1.18
N LEU A 115 -5.15 7.72 -0.97
CA LEU A 115 -4.24 8.10 -2.05
C LEU A 115 -3.19 7.03 -2.37
N TYR A 116 -2.70 6.33 -1.35
CA TYR A 116 -1.64 5.34 -1.52
C TYR A 116 -2.20 3.93 -1.33
N ALA A 117 -1.82 3.00 -2.19
CA ALA A 117 -2.01 1.57 -1.99
C ALA A 117 -0.71 0.93 -1.50
N ILE A 118 -0.81 -0.14 -0.71
CA ILE A 118 0.37 -0.86 -0.21
C ILE A 118 1.09 -1.52 -1.40
N TRP A 119 2.39 -1.29 -1.50
CA TRP A 119 3.24 -1.95 -2.47
C TRP A 119 4.14 -2.97 -1.79
N ASP A 120 4.12 -4.21 -2.26
CA ASP A 120 5.00 -5.28 -1.81
C ASP A 120 5.41 -6.22 -2.95
N SER A 121 6.28 -7.18 -2.62
CA SER A 121 6.82 -8.12 -3.60
C SER A 121 5.76 -9.06 -4.19
N ARG A 122 4.69 -9.41 -3.47
CA ARG A 122 3.57 -10.22 -3.96
C ARG A 122 2.71 -9.41 -4.92
N VAL A 123 2.39 -8.16 -4.60
CA VAL A 123 1.71 -7.24 -5.53
C VAL A 123 2.53 -7.03 -6.80
N CYS A 124 3.84 -6.79 -6.66
CA CYS A 124 4.76 -6.66 -7.80
C CYS A 124 4.80 -7.93 -8.66
N TYR A 125 4.81 -9.10 -8.01
CA TYR A 125 4.79 -10.38 -8.71
C TYR A 125 3.47 -10.59 -9.45
N PHE A 126 2.33 -10.37 -8.79
CA PHE A 126 1.00 -10.45 -9.39
C PHE A 126 0.90 -9.62 -10.67
N LEU A 127 1.37 -8.38 -10.64
CA LEU A 127 1.25 -7.46 -11.77
C LEU A 127 2.22 -7.76 -12.90
N THR A 128 3.34 -8.44 -12.62
CA THR A 128 4.46 -8.45 -13.57
C THR A 128 5.16 -9.78 -13.78
N GLY A 129 4.73 -10.83 -13.08
CA GLY A 129 5.35 -12.16 -13.03
C GLY A 129 6.75 -12.19 -12.41
N LYS A 130 7.24 -11.05 -11.89
CA LYS A 130 8.62 -10.89 -11.38
C LYS A 130 8.64 -9.98 -10.16
N SER A 131 9.47 -10.32 -9.17
CA SER A 131 9.60 -9.56 -7.92
C SER A 131 11.05 -9.44 -7.43
N TYR A 132 12.01 -9.46 -8.35
CA TYR A 132 13.41 -9.16 -7.99
C TYR A 132 13.55 -7.73 -7.46
N LYS A 133 14.55 -7.52 -6.59
CA LYS A 133 14.72 -6.28 -5.81
C LYS A 133 14.65 -5.01 -6.66
N GLN A 134 15.34 -4.96 -7.81
CA GLN A 134 15.36 -3.79 -8.68
C GLN A 134 13.96 -3.39 -9.18
N LYS A 135 13.06 -4.37 -9.35
CA LYS A 135 11.68 -4.11 -9.79
C LYS A 135 10.80 -3.64 -8.65
N VAL A 136 10.91 -4.31 -7.49
CA VAL A 136 10.15 -3.94 -6.29
C VAL A 136 10.55 -2.54 -5.78
N GLU A 137 11.79 -2.15 -6.00
CA GLU A 137 12.33 -0.85 -5.55
C GLU A 137 12.20 0.27 -6.61
N ASN A 138 11.49 0.02 -7.72
CA ASN A 138 11.26 0.96 -8.80
C ASN A 138 10.06 1.88 -8.51
N ILE A 139 10.30 3.19 -8.43
CA ILE A 139 9.29 4.21 -8.10
C ILE A 139 8.31 4.44 -9.26
N ASP A 140 8.77 4.39 -10.51
CA ASP A 140 7.88 4.54 -11.68
C ASP A 140 6.87 3.40 -11.72
N LEU A 141 7.31 2.17 -11.47
CA LEU A 141 6.40 1.02 -11.41
C LEU A 141 5.38 1.15 -10.26
N PHE A 142 5.82 1.65 -9.09
CA PHE A 142 4.91 1.94 -7.98
C PHE A 142 3.86 2.99 -8.36
N LYS A 143 4.24 4.07 -9.07
CA LYS A 143 3.29 5.08 -9.55
C LYS A 143 2.33 4.55 -10.61
N GLU A 144 2.82 3.73 -11.53
CA GLU A 144 1.96 3.03 -12.49
C GLU A 144 0.94 2.14 -11.78
N TYR A 145 1.35 1.46 -10.71
CA TYR A 145 0.46 0.67 -9.86
C TYR A 145 -0.59 1.52 -9.14
N LEU A 146 -0.22 2.66 -8.55
CA LEU A 146 -1.19 3.58 -7.93
C LEU A 146 -2.20 4.11 -8.95
N ASN A 147 -1.74 4.47 -10.14
CA ASN A 147 -2.61 4.89 -11.24
C ASN A 147 -3.59 3.78 -11.65
N LEU A 148 -3.10 2.53 -11.74
CA LEU A 148 -3.97 1.37 -11.99
C LEU A 148 -5.03 1.23 -10.89
N CYS A 149 -4.65 1.34 -9.61
CA CYS A 149 -5.60 1.24 -8.51
C CYS A 149 -6.66 2.34 -8.58
N HIS A 150 -6.25 3.58 -8.85
CA HIS A 150 -7.16 4.69 -9.04
C HIS A 150 -8.15 4.41 -10.17
N ARG A 151 -7.69 4.01 -11.35
CA ARG A 151 -8.57 3.68 -12.48
C ARG A 151 -9.57 2.57 -12.14
N VAL A 152 -9.09 1.46 -11.56
CA VAL A 152 -9.95 0.30 -11.22
C VAL A 152 -10.96 0.68 -10.14
N SER A 153 -10.60 1.53 -9.17
CA SER A 153 -11.53 1.99 -8.13
C SER A 153 -12.73 2.77 -8.69
N HIS A 154 -12.58 3.36 -9.88
CA HIS A 154 -13.66 4.08 -10.58
C HIS A 154 -14.44 3.18 -11.56
N HIS A 155 -14.04 1.92 -11.74
CA HIS A 155 -14.76 1.00 -12.61
C HIS A 155 -16.12 0.64 -12.00
N LYS A 156 -17.19 0.65 -12.82
CA LYS A 156 -18.59 0.45 -12.39
C LYS A 156 -18.87 -0.80 -11.54
N ASN A 157 -18.06 -1.85 -11.70
CA ASN A 157 -18.22 -3.11 -10.96
C ASN A 157 -17.45 -3.14 -9.63
N PHE A 158 -16.60 -2.15 -9.36
CA PHE A 158 -15.73 -2.15 -8.17
C PHE A 158 -16.52 -1.90 -6.88
N GLU A 159 -17.52 -1.01 -6.91
CA GLU A 159 -18.25 -0.59 -5.72
C GLU A 159 -18.91 -1.76 -4.97
N SER A 160 -19.48 -2.73 -5.69
CA SER A 160 -20.08 -3.92 -5.08
C SER A 160 -19.03 -4.83 -4.44
N ILE A 161 -17.88 -5.02 -5.08
CA ILE A 161 -16.74 -5.78 -4.56
C ILE A 161 -16.20 -5.12 -3.29
N HIS A 162 -16.04 -3.80 -3.31
CA HIS A 162 -15.54 -3.03 -2.18
C HIS A 162 -16.46 -3.14 -0.96
N ARG A 163 -17.77 -2.97 -1.14
CA ARG A 163 -18.76 -3.15 -0.07
C ARG A 163 -18.74 -4.56 0.53
N GLN A 164 -18.64 -5.59 -0.32
CA GLN A 164 -18.56 -6.98 0.15
C GLN A 164 -17.32 -7.18 1.02
N PHE A 165 -16.19 -6.60 0.63
CA PHE A 165 -14.96 -6.70 1.40
C PHE A 165 -15.05 -5.98 2.75
N ILE A 166 -15.59 -4.76 2.80
CA ILE A 166 -15.86 -4.03 4.05
C ILE A 166 -16.73 -4.88 4.99
N CYS A 167 -17.84 -5.43 4.49
CA CYS A 167 -18.72 -6.28 5.29
C CYS A 167 -17.99 -7.52 5.83
N LYS A 168 -17.07 -8.09 5.05
CA LYS A 168 -16.30 -9.28 5.43
C LYS A 168 -15.29 -8.99 6.53
N VAL A 169 -14.59 -7.86 6.47
CA VAL A 169 -13.56 -7.50 7.45
C VAL A 169 -14.15 -6.84 8.71
N GLY A 170 -15.34 -6.25 8.61
CA GLY A 170 -16.06 -5.69 9.76
C GLY A 170 -15.58 -4.30 10.18
N TYR A 171 -14.84 -3.60 9.32
CA TYR A 171 -14.39 -2.22 9.53
C TYR A 171 -14.16 -1.53 8.18
N GLU A 172 -14.21 -0.19 8.18
CA GLU A 172 -14.01 0.61 6.96
C GLU A 172 -12.58 0.47 6.41
N VAL A 173 -12.47 0.34 5.10
CA VAL A 173 -11.20 0.30 4.37
C VAL A 173 -11.28 1.18 3.14
N SER A 174 -10.15 1.71 2.69
CA SER A 174 -10.13 2.47 1.44
C SER A 174 -10.26 1.55 0.20
N PRO A 175 -10.66 2.11 -0.96
CA PRO A 175 -10.57 1.41 -2.23
C PRO A 175 -9.19 0.83 -2.52
N MET A 176 -8.14 1.59 -2.19
CA MET A 176 -6.74 1.18 -2.38
C MET A 176 -6.41 -0.09 -1.61
N ARG A 177 -6.90 -0.22 -0.37
CA ARG A 177 -6.71 -1.42 0.44
C ARG A 177 -7.40 -2.63 -0.17
N THR A 178 -8.60 -2.46 -0.71
CA THR A 178 -9.35 -3.56 -1.35
C THR A 178 -8.59 -4.09 -2.56
N LEU A 179 -8.14 -3.19 -3.44
CA LEU A 179 -7.42 -3.56 -4.66
C LEU A 179 -6.08 -4.21 -4.35
N GLU A 180 -5.34 -3.68 -3.38
CA GLU A 180 -4.13 -4.32 -2.90
C GLU A 180 -4.40 -5.74 -2.37
N GLN A 181 -5.46 -5.95 -1.59
CA GLN A 181 -5.77 -7.28 -1.06
C GLN A 181 -6.08 -8.31 -2.15
N ILE A 182 -6.77 -7.92 -3.23
CA ILE A 182 -6.99 -8.80 -4.38
C ILE A 182 -5.64 -9.26 -4.94
N MET A 183 -4.74 -8.31 -5.23
CA MET A 183 -3.43 -8.61 -5.84
C MET A 183 -2.51 -9.38 -4.89
N PHE A 184 -2.54 -9.05 -3.60
CA PHE A 184 -1.71 -9.70 -2.58
C PHE A 184 -2.07 -11.18 -2.40
N ILE A 185 -3.37 -11.50 -2.35
CA ILE A 185 -3.85 -12.87 -2.16
C ILE A 185 -3.63 -13.68 -3.44
N GLU A 186 -3.96 -13.12 -4.61
CA GLU A 186 -3.89 -13.81 -5.90
C GLU A 186 -2.49 -13.81 -6.53
N HIS A 187 -1.46 -13.36 -5.80
CA HIS A 187 -0.09 -13.26 -6.35
C HIS A 187 0.45 -14.55 -6.97
N ALA A 188 0.00 -15.73 -6.56
CA ALA A 188 0.40 -17.00 -7.17
C ALA A 188 -0.05 -17.16 -8.64
N HIS A 189 -0.95 -16.30 -9.14
CA HIS A 189 -1.49 -16.30 -10.50
C HIS A 189 -1.26 -14.92 -11.13
N PRO A 190 -0.06 -14.63 -11.65
CA PRO A 190 0.26 -13.30 -12.19
C PRO A 190 -0.55 -13.00 -13.46
N LEU A 191 -0.90 -11.73 -13.65
CA LEU A 191 -1.73 -11.29 -14.79
C LEU A 191 -1.02 -11.41 -16.15
N ASN A 192 0.32 -11.43 -16.16
CA ASN A 192 1.10 -11.51 -17.38
C ASN A 192 0.99 -12.87 -18.10
N ASP A 193 0.48 -13.90 -17.45
CA ASP A 193 0.27 -15.22 -18.06
C ASP A 193 -1.04 -15.29 -18.88
N GLU A 194 -1.85 -14.22 -18.87
CA GLU A 194 -3.18 -14.17 -19.53
C GLU A 194 -3.29 -13.08 -20.62
N ASN A 195 -2.17 -12.48 -21.03
CA ASN A 195 -2.09 -11.50 -22.13
C ASN A 195 -1.48 -12.10 -23.40
#